data_AF-A0AAC8T8U1-F1
#
_entry.id   AF-A0AAC8T8U1-F1
#
_cell.length_a   1.000
_cell.length_b   1.000
_cell.length_c   1.000
_cell.angle_alpha   90.00
_cell.angle_beta   90.00
_cell.angle_gamma   90.00
#
_symmetry.space_group_name_H-M   'P 1'
#
loop_
_entity.id
_entity.type
_entity.pdbx_description
1 polymer ?
#
loop_
_entity_poly.entity_id
_entity_poly.type
_entity_poly.pdbx_seq_one_letter_code
_entity_poly.pdbx_strand_id
1 'polypeptide(L)'
;MFYVRVNRGEFNLKHIKTICGRVLVWNEEHHQLSDDQIKKLQYITQPTLDTNQHRDEIYKLCLELRDTMVLYDDKGRALHFMVDKDTDWPYFGDDEGLAEAKALSS
;
A
#
# COMPACT_ATOMS: atom_id res chain seq x y z
N MET A 1 8.21 -11.51 3.82
CA MET A 1 6.74 -11.44 3.66
C MET A 1 6.29 -10.20 4.40
N PHE A 2 6.04 -9.13 3.65
CA PHE A 2 5.78 -7.82 4.24
C PHE A 2 4.27 -7.73 4.52
N TYR A 3 3.89 -7.96 5.78
CA TYR A 3 2.49 -8.12 6.18
C TYR A 3 1.97 -6.86 6.89
N VAL A 4 0.90 -6.26 6.34
CA VAL A 4 0.07 -5.29 7.06
C VAL A 4 -1.39 -5.71 6.93
N ARG A 5 -1.89 -6.42 7.94
CA ARG A 5 -3.33 -6.65 8.16
C ARG A 5 -4.03 -5.32 8.40
N VAL A 6 -5.19 -5.13 7.79
CA VAL A 6 -6.14 -4.07 8.17
C VAL A 6 -7.46 -4.71 8.52
N ASN A 7 -7.97 -4.44 9.73
CA ASN A 7 -9.27 -4.91 10.20
C ASN A 7 -10.39 -3.89 9.87
N ARG A 8 -11.62 -4.38 9.74
CA ARG A 8 -12.76 -3.81 8.99
C ARG A 8 -13.35 -2.47 9.48
N GLY A 9 -13.78 -1.66 8.50
CA GLY A 9 -14.59 -0.45 8.63
C GLY A 9 -13.92 0.80 8.05
N GLU A 10 -14.22 1.13 6.79
CA GLU A 10 -13.78 2.35 6.06
C GLU A 10 -12.34 2.36 5.50
N PHE A 11 -12.16 3.02 4.34
CA PHE A 11 -10.84 3.40 3.81
C PHE A 11 -10.12 4.22 4.87
N ASN A 12 -9.24 3.56 5.60
CA ASN A 12 -8.62 4.13 6.78
C ASN A 12 -7.29 4.76 6.36
N LEU A 13 -7.29 6.09 6.25
CA LEU A 13 -6.10 6.88 5.89
C LEU A 13 -4.89 6.53 6.76
N LYS A 14 -5.08 6.26 8.05
CA LYS A 14 -3.99 5.88 8.97
C LYS A 14 -3.30 4.58 8.52
N HIS A 15 -4.07 3.61 8.04
CA HIS A 15 -3.52 2.34 7.57
C HIS A 15 -2.79 2.48 6.25
N ILE A 16 -3.33 3.24 5.32
CA ILE A 16 -2.70 3.50 4.03
C ILE A 16 -1.38 4.26 4.22
N LYS A 17 -1.37 5.27 5.10
CA LYS A 17 -0.15 5.94 5.56
C LYS A 17 0.86 4.95 6.14
N THR A 18 0.40 3.99 6.94
CA THR A 18 1.27 2.95 7.51
C THR A 18 1.91 2.07 6.42
N ILE A 19 1.12 1.61 5.44
CA ILE A 19 1.62 0.78 4.33
C ILE A 19 2.63 1.59 3.51
N CYS A 20 2.25 2.78 3.06
CA CYS A 20 3.11 3.63 2.23
C CYS A 20 4.40 4.02 2.95
N GLY A 21 4.34 4.31 4.25
CA GLY A 21 5.51 4.62 5.06
C GLY A 21 6.46 3.43 5.17
N ARG A 22 5.92 2.21 5.33
CA ARG A 22 6.77 1.02 5.35
C ARG A 22 7.40 0.70 3.99
N VAL A 23 6.68 0.95 2.89
CA VAL A 23 7.23 0.84 1.53
C VAL A 23 8.37 1.84 1.31
N LEU A 24 8.24 3.06 1.82
CA LEU A 24 9.32 4.06 1.78
C LEU A 24 10.56 3.57 2.55
N VAL A 25 10.39 3.06 3.77
CA VAL A 25 11.49 2.49 4.57
C VAL A 25 12.16 1.32 3.84
N TRP A 26 11.38 0.39 3.28
CA TRP A 26 11.93 -0.70 2.46
C TRP A 26 12.75 -0.16 1.28
N ASN A 27 12.26 0.89 0.62
CA ASN A 27 12.97 1.48 -0.51
C ASN A 27 14.30 2.18 -0.11
N GLU A 28 14.47 2.59 1.14
CA GLU A 28 15.76 3.13 1.63
C GLU A 28 16.87 2.07 1.59
N GLU A 29 16.53 0.80 1.78
CA GLU A 29 17.48 -0.32 1.76
C GLU A 29 17.61 -0.96 0.38
N HIS A 30 16.53 -1.00 -0.39
CA HIS A 30 16.47 -1.77 -1.65
C HIS A 30 16.51 -0.93 -2.93
N HIS A 31 16.26 0.38 -2.86
CA HIS A 31 16.36 1.33 -3.98
C HIS A 31 15.65 0.89 -5.29
N GLN A 32 14.41 0.41 -5.17
CA GLN A 32 13.64 -0.14 -6.30
C GLN A 32 12.60 0.83 -6.87
N LEU A 33 12.27 1.90 -6.15
CA LEU A 33 11.25 2.88 -6.56
C LEU A 33 11.84 4.03 -7.36
N SER A 34 11.05 4.54 -8.31
CA SER A 34 11.36 5.79 -9.00
C SER A 34 11.09 7.01 -8.12
N ASP A 35 11.73 8.14 -8.44
CA ASP A 35 11.50 9.42 -7.75
C ASP A 35 10.02 9.83 -7.73
N ASP A 36 9.27 9.53 -8.79
CA ASP A 36 7.84 9.81 -8.88
C ASP A 36 7.02 8.95 -7.90
N GLN A 37 7.33 7.65 -7.81
CA GLN A 37 6.71 6.74 -6.85
C GLN A 37 7.03 7.15 -5.41
N ILE A 38 8.29 7.53 -5.14
CA ILE A 38 8.72 8.04 -3.83
C ILE A 38 7.92 9.28 -3.46
N LYS A 39 7.79 10.26 -4.37
CA LYS A 39 7.01 11.49 -4.13
C LYS A 39 5.54 11.20 -3.83
N LYS A 40 4.91 10.28 -4.56
CA LYS A 40 3.51 9.88 -4.34
C LYS A 40 3.33 9.21 -2.98
N LEU A 41 4.21 8.29 -2.61
CA LEU A 41 4.18 7.65 -1.29
C LEU A 41 4.42 8.68 -0.18
N GLN A 42 5.39 9.58 -0.35
CA GLN A 42 5.65 10.65 0.61
C GLN A 42 4.42 11.55 0.78
N TYR A 43 3.78 11.95 -0.32
CA TYR A 43 2.54 12.72 -0.28
C TYR A 43 1.48 12.01 0.56
N ILE A 44 1.20 10.74 0.28
CA ILE A 44 0.22 9.95 1.04
C ILE A 44 0.56 9.93 2.54
N THR A 45 1.84 9.78 2.90
CA THR A 45 2.29 9.68 4.31
C THR A 45 2.32 11.00 5.07
N GLN A 46 2.08 12.15 4.43
CA GLN A 46 2.20 13.44 5.12
C GLN A 46 1.21 13.59 6.29
N PRO A 47 1.66 14.12 7.45
CA PRO A 47 0.82 14.29 8.65
C PRO A 47 -0.39 15.22 8.43
N THR A 48 -0.27 16.19 7.53
CA THR A 48 -1.28 17.24 7.29
C THR A 48 -2.52 16.76 6.54
N LEU A 49 -2.49 15.56 5.95
CA LEU A 49 -3.62 14.99 5.20
C LEU A 49 -4.64 14.23 6.07
N ASP A 50 -4.73 14.53 7.37
CA ASP A 50 -5.64 13.83 8.31
C ASP A 50 -7.11 14.31 8.23
N THR A 51 -7.47 15.12 7.24
CA THR A 51 -8.86 15.52 6.99
C THR A 51 -9.47 14.65 5.88
N ASN A 52 -10.76 14.30 6.00
CA ASN A 52 -11.53 13.61 4.95
C ASN A 52 -11.50 14.31 3.57
N GLN A 53 -10.99 15.54 3.52
CA GLN A 53 -10.89 16.40 2.33
C GLN A 53 -9.99 15.83 1.22
N HIS A 54 -8.98 15.01 1.56
CA HIS A 54 -8.03 14.46 0.57
C HIS A 54 -8.22 12.97 0.30
N ARG A 55 -9.30 12.37 0.82
CA ARG A 55 -9.52 10.92 0.76
C ARG A 55 -9.56 10.39 -0.69
N ASP A 56 -10.29 11.08 -1.57
CA ASP A 56 -10.43 10.66 -2.98
C ASP A 56 -9.13 10.80 -3.77
N GLU A 57 -8.33 11.83 -3.47
CA GLU A 57 -7.02 12.04 -4.10
C GLU A 57 -6.04 10.94 -3.67
N ILE A 58 -5.99 10.62 -2.37
CA ILE A 58 -5.17 9.54 -1.84
C ILE A 58 -5.61 8.20 -2.43
N TYR A 59 -6.90 7.95 -2.56
CA TYR A 59 -7.41 6.74 -3.20
C TYR A 59 -6.92 6.62 -4.65
N LYS A 60 -7.02 7.71 -5.45
CA LYS A 60 -6.48 7.73 -6.82
C LYS A 60 -4.98 7.45 -6.88
N LEU A 61 -4.19 8.05 -5.98
CA LEU A 61 -2.76 7.78 -5.91
C LEU A 61 -2.46 6.31 -5.56
N CYS A 62 -3.26 5.69 -4.68
CA CYS A 62 -3.12 4.26 -4.39
C CYS A 62 -3.40 3.40 -5.64
N LEU A 63 -4.39 3.77 -6.46
CA LEU A 63 -4.67 3.09 -7.72
C LEU A 63 -3.55 3.29 -8.75
N GLU A 64 -2.97 4.49 -8.85
CA GLU A 64 -1.82 4.73 -9.72
C GLU A 64 -0.59 3.92 -9.29
N LEU A 65 -0.31 3.87 -7.98
CA LEU A 65 0.77 3.06 -7.43
C LEU A 65 0.52 1.56 -7.69
N ARG A 66 -0.72 1.09 -7.62
CA ARG A 66 -1.12 -0.27 -8.03
C ARG A 66 -0.73 -0.59 -9.46
N ASP A 67 -0.99 0.32 -10.38
CA ASP A 67 -0.79 0.05 -11.80
C ASP A 67 0.67 0.20 -12.23
N THR A 68 1.50 0.86 -11.41
CA THR A 68 2.87 1.25 -11.79
C THR A 68 3.97 0.68 -10.91
N MET A 69 3.67 0.21 -9.70
CA MET A 69 4.66 -0.18 -8.71
C MET A 69 4.72 -1.70 -8.54
N VAL A 70 5.86 -2.28 -8.92
CA VAL A 70 6.21 -3.67 -8.64
C VAL A 70 7.56 -3.67 -7.93
N LEU A 71 7.57 -4.19 -6.71
CA LEU A 71 8.77 -4.41 -5.91
C LEU A 71 9.13 -5.89 -5.90
N TYR A 72 10.38 -6.21 -5.63
CA TYR A 72 10.85 -7.58 -5.48
C TYR A 72 11.43 -7.78 -4.09
N ASP A 73 11.03 -8.86 -3.42
CA ASP A 73 11.68 -9.27 -2.18
C ASP A 73 13.05 -9.93 -2.44
N ASP A 74 13.78 -10.25 -1.37
CA ASP A 74 15.11 -10.89 -1.46
C ASP A 74 15.10 -12.26 -2.16
N LYS A 75 13.91 -12.85 -2.35
CA LYS A 75 13.72 -14.12 -3.07
C LYS A 75 13.29 -13.91 -4.52
N GLY A 76 13.25 -12.66 -4.99
CA GLY A 76 12.82 -12.30 -6.33
C GLY A 76 11.31 -12.39 -6.54
N ARG A 77 10.50 -12.43 -5.47
CA ARG A 77 9.03 -12.47 -5.58
C ARG A 77 8.49 -11.07 -5.75
N ALA A 78 7.60 -10.90 -6.73
CA ALA A 78 6.95 -9.64 -7.02
C ALA A 78 5.90 -9.28 -5.94
N LEU A 79 6.06 -8.11 -5.34
CA LEU A 79 5.14 -7.45 -4.43
C LEU A 79 4.51 -6.28 -5.17
N HIS A 80 3.21 -6.14 -5.09
CA HIS A 80 2.47 -5.10 -5.78
C HIS A 80 1.36 -4.57 -4.88
N PHE A 81 0.88 -3.36 -5.17
CA PHE A 81 -0.40 -2.96 -4.63
C PHE A 81 -1.49 -3.81 -5.31
N MET A 82 -2.48 -4.26 -4.55
CA MET A 82 -3.66 -4.98 -5.01
C MET A 82 -4.90 -4.28 -4.50
N VAL A 83 -6.04 -4.50 -5.17
CA VAL A 83 -7.34 -4.10 -4.64
C VAL A 83 -8.16 -5.36 -4.45
N ASP A 84 -8.63 -5.59 -3.23
CA ASP A 84 -9.55 -6.68 -2.95
C ASP A 84 -10.89 -6.41 -3.65
N LYS A 85 -11.28 -7.28 -4.59
CA LYS A 85 -12.50 -7.12 -5.40
C LYS A 85 -13.79 -7.15 -4.57
N ASP A 86 -13.76 -7.79 -3.41
CA ASP A 86 -14.94 -7.93 -2.55
C ASP A 86 -15.18 -6.67 -1.69
N THR A 87 -14.10 -5.94 -1.37
CA THR A 87 -14.13 -4.80 -0.44
C THR A 87 -13.72 -3.47 -1.09
N ASP A 88 -13.13 -3.52 -2.28
CA ASP A 88 -12.48 -2.43 -3.00
C ASP A 88 -11.29 -1.81 -2.23
N TRP A 89 -10.59 -2.63 -1.45
CA TRP A 89 -9.54 -2.15 -0.52
C TRP A 89 -8.12 -2.32 -1.06
N PRO A 90 -7.28 -1.28 -0.97
CA PRO A 90 -5.88 -1.37 -1.36
C PRO A 90 -5.05 -2.17 -0.34
N TYR A 91 -4.27 -3.11 -0.85
CA TYR A 91 -3.34 -3.97 -0.13
C TYR A 91 -1.96 -3.87 -0.78
N PHE A 92 -0.87 -4.20 -0.08
CA PHE A 92 0.47 -4.30 -0.67
C PHE A 92 1.11 -5.64 -0.28
N GLY A 93 1.45 -6.46 -1.27
CA GLY A 93 2.02 -7.79 -1.07
C GLY A 93 1.91 -8.68 -2.31
N ASP A 94 1.82 -9.99 -2.11
CA ASP A 94 1.59 -11.00 -3.15
C ASP A 94 0.22 -11.70 -2.96
N ASP A 95 -0.19 -12.52 -3.93
CA ASP A 95 -1.48 -13.25 -3.88
C ASP A 95 -1.58 -14.17 -2.66
N GLU A 96 -0.47 -14.77 -2.23
CA GLU A 96 -0.38 -15.61 -1.05
C GLU A 96 -0.64 -14.80 0.23
N GLY A 97 -0.01 -13.65 0.37
CA GLY A 97 -0.23 -12.72 1.48
C GLY A 97 -1.65 -12.16 1.52
N LEU A 98 -2.29 -11.96 0.36
CA LEU A 98 -3.71 -11.60 0.28
C LEU A 98 -4.61 -12.75 0.75
N ALA A 99 -4.36 -13.98 0.31
CA ALA A 99 -5.12 -15.16 0.71
C ALA A 99 -5.03 -15.42 2.22
N GLU A 100 -3.83 -15.30 2.81
CA GLU A 100 -3.61 -15.41 4.25
C GLU A 100 -4.37 -14.31 5.01
N ALA A 101 -4.32 -13.07 4.53
CA ALA A 101 -5.05 -11.95 5.13
C ALA A 101 -6.57 -12.20 5.13
N LYS A 102 -7.12 -12.74 4.02
CA LYS A 102 -8.54 -13.13 3.91
C LYS A 102 -8.91 -14.25 4.88
N ALA A 103 -8.06 -15.27 5.03
CA ALA A 103 -8.28 -16.37 5.96
C ALA A 103 -8.31 -15.92 7.43
N LEU A 104 -7.45 -14.95 7.80
CA LEU A 104 -7.39 -14.40 9.17
C LEU A 104 -8.51 -13.39 9.50
N SER A 105 -9.32 -13.01 8.52
CA SER A 105 -10.45 -12.08 8.68
C SER A 105 -11.81 -12.74 8.48
N SER A 106 -11.82 -14.06 8.29
CA SER A 106 -12.99 -14.96 8.29
C SER A 106 -13.24 -15.50 9.69
#